data_AF-A0A7C3ULM6-F1
#
_entry.id   AF-A0A7C3ULM6-F1
#
_cell.length_a   1.000
_cell.length_b   1.000
_cell.length_c   1.000
_cell.angle_alpha   90.00
_cell.angle_beta   90.00
_cell.angle_gamma   90.00
#
_symmetry.space_group_name_H-M   'P 1'
#
loop_
_entity.id
_entity.type
_entity.pdbx_description
1 polymer ?
#
loop_
_entity_poly.entity_id
_entity_poly.type
_entity_poly.pdbx_seq_one_letter_code
_entity_poly.pdbx_strand_id
1 'polypeptide(L)' 'DRDGTLDGYDLDLTRSVAESVNIPVIASGGVGQLEHLAEGLTAGKADAVLAASIFHYGTHSIREAKEYLRGRGIAVRLEG' A
#
# COMPACT_ATOMS: atom_id res chain seq x y z
N ASP A 1 -7.19 14.29 -0.52
CA ASP A 1 -6.71 14.07 0.85
C ASP A 1 -7.43 12.85 1.40
N ARG A 2 -6.71 11.80 1.79
CA ARG A 2 -7.27 10.55 2.31
C ARG A 2 -6.65 10.13 3.63
N ASP A 3 -5.76 10.93 4.22
CA ASP A 3 -5.10 10.52 5.45
C ASP A 3 -6.10 10.38 6.61
N GLY A 4 -5.96 9.32 7.40
CA GLY A 4 -6.89 8.99 8.48
C GLY A 4 -8.31 8.53 8.07
N THR A 5 -8.66 8.49 6.78
CA THR A 5 -10.02 8.09 6.31
C THR A 5 -10.27 6.59 6.38
N LEU A 6 -9.21 5.78 6.30
CA LEU A 6 -9.27 4.32 6.17
C LEU A 6 -9.92 3.80 4.86
N ASP A 7 -10.22 4.68 3.89
CA ASP A 7 -10.87 4.37 2.61
C ASP A 7 -9.91 4.00 1.46
N GLY A 8 -8.66 3.69 1.80
CA GLY A 8 -7.59 3.35 0.86
C GLY A 8 -6.84 4.56 0.31
N TYR A 9 -5.82 4.28 -0.51
CA TYR A 9 -5.01 5.31 -1.17
C TYR A 9 -5.81 6.07 -2.22
N ASP A 10 -5.38 7.29 -2.54
CA ASP A 10 -5.85 7.99 -3.73
C ASP A 10 -5.21 7.38 -4.98
N LEU A 11 -5.84 6.35 -5.56
CA LEU A 11 -5.26 5.54 -6.64
C LEU A 11 -5.03 6.35 -7.92
N ASP A 12 -5.96 7.25 -8.27
CA ASP A 12 -5.84 8.06 -9.49
C ASP A 12 -4.70 9.07 -9.35
N LEU A 13 -4.59 9.73 -8.19
CA LEU A 13 -3.48 10.62 -7.89
C LEU A 13 -2.15 9.86 -7.88
N THR A 14 -2.11 8.74 -7.15
CA THR A 14 -0.90 7.91 -7.01
C THR A 14 -0.41 7.46 -8.39
N ARG A 15 -1.32 6.94 -9.23
CA ARG A 15 -1.00 6.50 -10.59
C ARG A 15 -0.49 7.65 -11.44
N SER A 16 -1.19 8.79 -11.43
CA SER A 16 -0.82 9.95 -12.22
C SER A 16 0.59 10.44 -11.88
N VAL A 17 0.95 10.43 -10.60
CA VAL A 17 2.31 10.80 -10.15
C VAL A 17 3.31 9.72 -10.57
N ALA A 18 3.06 8.45 -10.25
CA ALA A 18 3.95 7.32 -10.54
C ALA A 18 4.28 7.19 -12.04
N GLU A 19 3.34 7.47 -12.93
CA GLU A 19 3.57 7.43 -14.39
C GLU A 19 4.27 8.68 -14.93
N SER A 20 4.27 9.78 -14.18
CA SER A 20 4.84 11.07 -14.64
C SER A 20 6.31 11.27 -14.29
N VAL A 21 6.86 10.45 -13.40
CA VAL A 21 8.23 10.61 -12.87
C VAL A 21 9.05 9.33 -13.05
N ASN A 22 10.37 9.49 -13.19
CA ASN A 22 11.31 8.37 -13.29
C ASN A 22 12.01 8.06 -11.94
N ILE A 23 11.46 8.53 -10.83
CA ILE A 23 11.95 8.26 -9.48
C ILE A 23 10.92 7.42 -8.71
N PRO A 24 11.35 6.59 -7.74
CA PRO A 24 10.42 5.77 -6.98
C PRO A 24 9.35 6.59 -6.25
N VAL A 25 8.11 6.14 -6.31
CA VAL A 25 6.94 6.75 -5.65
C VAL A 25 6.42 5.84 -4.54
N ILE A 26 6.16 6.44 -3.38
CA ILE A 26 5.57 5.75 -2.22
C ILE A 26 4.15 6.25 -2.02
N ALA A 27 3.16 5.35 -2.11
CA ALA A 27 1.79 5.66 -1.75
C ALA A 27 1.65 5.75 -0.22
N SER A 28 1.02 6.80 0.29
CA SER A 28 0.89 7.06 1.72
C SER A 28 -0.48 7.69 2.05
N GLY A 29 -1.05 7.33 3.20
CA GLY A 29 -2.32 7.85 3.72
C GLY A 29 -3.56 7.06 3.30
N GLY A 30 -4.50 6.86 4.24
CA GLY A 30 -5.83 6.28 3.97
C GLY A 30 -5.96 4.76 4.11
N VAL A 31 -4.91 4.02 4.47
CA VAL A 31 -4.99 2.56 4.56
C VAL A 31 -5.84 2.06 5.74
N GLY A 32 -6.99 1.43 5.43
CA GLY A 32 -7.81 0.68 6.40
C GLY A 32 -7.69 -0.86 6.41
N GLN A 33 -7.29 -1.51 5.31
CA GLN A 33 -7.26 -2.97 5.17
C GLN A 33 -6.15 -3.43 4.21
N LEU A 34 -5.85 -4.73 4.18
CA LEU A 34 -4.74 -5.29 3.39
C LEU A 34 -4.94 -5.11 1.88
N GLU A 35 -6.19 -5.10 1.41
CA GLU A 35 -6.56 -4.86 0.01
C GLU A 35 -6.03 -3.52 -0.49
N HIS A 36 -6.08 -2.47 0.34
CA HIS A 36 -5.59 -1.14 -0.02
C HIS A 36 -4.08 -1.16 -0.29
N LEU A 37 -3.30 -2.00 0.39
CA LEU A 37 -1.88 -2.19 0.11
C LEU A 37 -1.65 -2.74 -1.30
N ALA A 38 -2.42 -3.76 -1.68
CA ALA A 38 -2.33 -4.36 -3.01
C ALA A 38 -2.77 -3.36 -4.09
N GLU A 39 -3.82 -2.59 -3.84
CA GLU A 39 -4.31 -1.57 -4.77
C GLU A 39 -3.28 -0.46 -5.00
N GLY A 40 -2.59 0.02 -3.95
CA GLY A 40 -1.52 1.01 -4.09
C GLY A 40 -0.39 0.54 -5.01
N LEU A 41 0.03 -0.72 -4.88
CA LEU A 41 1.11 -1.32 -5.67
C LEU A 41 0.67 -1.68 -7.11
N THR A 42 -0.60 -2.03 -7.32
CA THR A 42 -1.10 -2.50 -8.62
C THR A 42 -1.82 -1.40 -9.38
N ALA A 43 -2.99 -1.00 -8.91
CA ALA A 43 -3.80 0.04 -9.54
C ALA A 43 -3.18 1.43 -9.37
N GLY A 44 -2.57 1.73 -8.23
CA GLY A 44 -1.86 2.98 -7.98
C GLY A 44 -0.48 3.05 -8.64
N LYS A 45 0.07 1.91 -9.09
CA LYS A 45 1.42 1.79 -9.68
C LYS A 45 2.56 2.35 -8.81
N ALA A 46 2.37 2.43 -7.49
CA ALA A 46 3.43 2.85 -6.59
C ALA A 46 4.51 1.77 -6.48
N ASP A 47 5.76 2.19 -6.32
CA ASP A 47 6.90 1.30 -6.07
C ASP A 47 6.88 0.73 -4.65
N ALA A 48 6.32 1.49 -3.71
CA ALA A 48 6.12 1.06 -2.34
C ALA A 48 4.84 1.65 -1.73
N VAL A 49 4.42 1.04 -0.62
CA VAL A 49 3.24 1.45 0.15
C VAL A 49 3.64 1.70 1.60
N LEU A 50 3.10 2.77 2.16
CA LEU A 50 3.21 3.12 3.58
C LEU A 50 1.84 2.98 4.24
N ALA A 51 1.80 2.29 5.37
CA ALA A 51 0.62 2.19 6.22
C ALA A 51 1.02 2.34 7.69
N ALA A 52 0.24 3.10 8.45
CA ALA A 52 0.47 3.32 9.88
C ALA A 52 -0.65 2.72 10.73
N SER A 53 -1.90 3.17 10.54
CA SER A 53 -3.04 2.83 11.41
C SER A 53 -3.27 1.33 11.56
N ILE A 54 -3.25 0.56 10.47
CA ILE A 54 -3.49 -0.90 10.51
C ILE A 54 -2.42 -1.68 11.30
N PHE A 55 -1.21 -1.13 11.43
CA PHE A 55 -0.12 -1.74 12.21
C PHE A 55 -0.06 -1.19 13.63
N HIS A 56 -0.25 0.12 13.81
CA HIS A 56 -0.20 0.77 15.12
C HIS A 56 -1.29 0.27 16.07
N TYR A 57 -2.49 0.01 15.55
CA TYR A 57 -3.61 -0.53 16.33
C TYR A 57 -3.65 -2.05 16.38
N GLY A 58 -2.69 -2.74 15.75
CA GLY A 58 -2.63 -4.21 15.76
C GLY A 58 -3.75 -4.91 14.99
N THR A 59 -4.49 -4.20 14.12
CA THR A 59 -5.51 -4.79 13.24
C THR A 59 -4.89 -5.84 12.31
N HIS A 60 -3.68 -5.55 11.82
CA HIS A 60 -2.86 -6.48 11.06
C HIS A 60 -1.40 -6.38 11.51
N SER A 61 -0.67 -7.47 11.35
CA SER A 61 0.78 -7.53 11.51
C SER A 61 1.50 -7.30 10.17
N ILE A 62 2.78 -6.95 10.23
CA ILE A 62 3.64 -6.86 9.04
C ILE A 62 3.73 -8.21 8.33
N ARG A 63 3.73 -9.33 9.07
CA ARG A 63 3.76 -10.68 8.49
C ARG A 63 2.50 -10.96 7.67
N GLU A 64 1.32 -10.71 8.24
CA GLU A 64 0.04 -10.90 7.54
C GLU A 64 -0.04 -10.04 6.27
N ALA A 65 0.38 -8.78 6.33
CA ALA A 65 0.41 -7.92 5.15
C ALA A 65 1.32 -8.48 4.05
N LYS A 66 2.52 -8.95 4.39
CA LYS A 66 3.45 -9.55 3.42
C LYS A 66 2.91 -10.87 2.87
N GLU A 67 2.34 -11.72 3.70
CA GLU A 67 1.75 -13.00 3.26
C GLU A 67 0.57 -12.77 2.32
N TYR A 68 -0.29 -11.80 2.64
CA TYR A 68 -1.39 -11.36 1.78
C TYR A 68 -0.89 -10.88 0.42
N LEU A 69 0.08 -9.95 0.38
CA LEU A 69 0.66 -9.43 -0.86
C LEU A 69 1.30 -10.55 -1.69
N ARG A 70 2.07 -11.46 -1.06
CA ARG A 70 2.63 -12.63 -1.75
C ARG A 70 1.52 -13.53 -2.33
N GLY A 71 0.45 -13.77 -1.57
CA GLY A 71 -0.70 -14.56 -2.03
C GLY A 71 -1.40 -13.96 -3.26
N ARG A 72 -1.24 -12.65 -3.48
CA ARG A 72 -1.72 -11.93 -4.67
C ARG A 72 -0.70 -11.87 -5.81
N GLY A 73 0.44 -12.54 -5.69
CA GLY A 73 1.52 -12.53 -6.69
C GLY A 73 2.39 -11.28 -6.66
N ILE A 74 2.26 -10.43 -5.63
CA ILE A 74 3.08 -9.23 -5.46
C ILE A 74 4.39 -9.63 -4.78
N ALA A 75 5.52 -9.29 -5.41
CA ALA A 75 6.85 -9.60 -4.88
C ALA A 75 7.11 -8.81 -3.59
N VAL A 76 7.35 -9.53 -2.49
CA VAL A 76 7.65 -8.95 -1.19
C VAL A 76 8.76 -9.73 -0.49
N ARG A 77 9.58 -9.04 0.30
CA ARG A 77 10.60 -9.69 1.12
C ARG A 77 9.98 -10.34 2.35
N LEU A 78 9.94 -11.67 2.36
CA LEU A 78 9.63 -12.44 3.55
C LEU A 78 10.91 -12.71 4.33
N GLU A 79 10.83 -12.50 5.64
CA GLU A 79 11.90 -12.89 6.56
C GLU A 79 11.53 -14.27 7.11
N GLY A 80 12.49 -15.20 7.05
CA GLY A 80 12.38 -16.54 7.62
C GLY A 80 12.52 -16.53 9.12
#